data_AF-A0A8B8JBS7-F1
#
_entry.id   AF-A0A8B8JBS7-F1
#
_cell.length_a   1.000
_cell.length_b   1.000
_cell.length_c   1.000
_cell.angle_alpha   90.00
_cell.angle_beta   90.00
_cell.angle_gamma   90.00
#
_symmetry.space_group_name_H-M   'P 1'
#
loop_
_entity.id
_entity.type
_entity.pdbx_description
1 polymer ?
#
loop_
_entity_poly.entity_id
_entity_poly.type
_entity_poly.pdbx_seq_one_letter_code
_entity_poly.pdbx_strand_id
1 'polypeptide(L)'
;MSISKIPVPRRLPRSIALACTINRAFRKHEFLNIPYSPGLADPSAYVDFASIRHSAEEVSEHISVYDPITQSWFLGFRRINFGVEALLQEEKVEAQKTGYC
;
A
#
# COMPACT_ATOMS: atom_id res chain seq x y z
N MET A 1 -27.34 11.12 13.13
CA MET A 1 -25.88 11.10 12.97
C MET A 1 -25.59 11.38 11.51
N SER A 2 -25.29 12.64 11.16
CA SER A 2 -25.23 13.10 9.77
C SER A 2 -23.77 13.10 9.33
N ILE A 3 -23.43 12.29 8.32
CA ILE A 3 -22.11 12.27 7.71
C ILE A 3 -22.03 13.48 6.77
N SER A 4 -21.37 14.55 7.21
CA SER A 4 -21.03 15.68 6.35
C SER A 4 -20.04 15.23 5.28
N LYS A 5 -20.41 15.39 4.01
CA LYS A 5 -19.51 15.14 2.86
C LYS A 5 -18.35 16.12 2.93
N ILE A 6 -17.13 15.62 3.13
CA ILE A 6 -15.91 16.42 2.98
C ILE A 6 -15.79 16.78 1.49
N PRO A 7 -15.70 18.07 1.13
CA PRO A 7 -15.56 18.47 -0.27
C PRO A 7 -14.20 18.00 -0.81
N VAL A 8 -14.22 17.21 -1.88
CA VAL A 8 -13.01 16.83 -2.61
C VAL A 8 -12.49 18.07 -3.34
N PRO A 9 -11.23 18.51 -3.12
CA PRO A 9 -10.70 19.68 -3.78
C PRO A 9 -10.64 19.48 -5.30
N ARG A 10 -11.13 20.47 -6.07
CA ARG A 10 -11.19 20.43 -7.55
C ARG A 10 -9.82 20.56 -8.24
N ARG A 11 -8.76 20.84 -7.48
CA ARG A 11 -7.36 20.83 -7.94
C ARG A 11 -6.53 20.09 -6.91
N LEU A 12 -5.79 19.09 -7.37
CA LEU A 12 -4.77 18.43 -6.55
C LEU A 12 -3.78 19.50 -6.08
N PRO A 13 -3.50 19.62 -4.77
CA PRO A 13 -2.46 20.52 -4.29
C PRO A 13 -1.14 20.19 -4.99
N ARG A 14 -0.35 21.23 -5.31
CA ARG A 14 0.90 21.12 -6.07
C ARG A 14 1.90 20.13 -5.43
N SER A 15 1.78 19.88 -4.13
CA SER A 15 2.53 18.85 -3.39
C SER A 15 2.31 17.43 -3.92
N ILE A 16 1.09 17.07 -4.32
CA ILE A 16 0.77 15.73 -4.84
C ILE A 16 1.37 15.51 -6.24
N ALA A 17 1.46 16.57 -7.05
CA ALA A 17 2.04 16.48 -8.39
C ALA A 17 3.54 16.15 -8.36
N LEU A 18 4.25 16.46 -7.26
CA LEU A 18 5.67 16.15 -7.09
C LEU A 18 5.92 14.66 -6.77
N ALA A 19 4.91 13.93 -6.27
CA ALA A 19 5.04 12.52 -5.88
C ALA A 19 5.03 11.53 -7.07
N CYS A 20 4.70 11.97 -8.29
CA CYS A 20 4.50 11.10 -9.45
C CYS A 20 5.67 11.10 -10.45
N THR A 21 6.93 11.03 -9.98
CA THR A 21 8.02 10.61 -10.88
C THR A 21 7.89 9.11 -11.12
N ILE A 22 7.29 8.72 -12.25
CA ILE A 22 7.21 7.32 -12.69
C ILE A 22 8.64 6.84 -12.94
N ASN A 23 9.14 5.98 -12.05
CA ASN A 23 10.53 5.53 -12.09
C ASN A 23 10.70 4.29 -12.98
N ARG A 24 9.67 3.45 -13.09
CA ARG A 24 9.73 2.17 -13.81
C ARG A 24 8.39 1.81 -14.43
N ALA A 25 8.44 1.02 -15.49
CA ALA A 25 7.28 0.32 -16.00
C ALA A 25 7.53 -1.20 -15.93
N PHE A 26 6.49 -1.98 -15.68
CA PHE A 26 6.57 -3.43 -15.56
C PHE A 26 5.78 -4.11 -16.68
N ARG A 27 6.40 -5.07 -17.36
CA ARG A 27 5.75 -5.82 -18.43
C ARG A 27 6.33 -7.22 -18.48
N LYS A 28 5.48 -8.24 -18.60
CA LYS A 28 5.90 -9.66 -18.75
C LYS A 28 6.99 -10.07 -17.74
N HIS A 29 6.84 -9.65 -16.49
CA HIS A 29 7.78 -9.96 -15.40
C HIS A 29 9.14 -9.27 -15.47
N GLU A 30 9.30 -8.22 -16.29
CA GLU A 30 10.54 -7.45 -16.43
C GLU A 30 10.34 -5.96 -16.17
N PHE A 31 11.35 -5.33 -15.59
CA PHE A 31 11.41 -3.87 -15.46
C PHE A 31 11.91 -3.25 -16.76
N LEU A 32 11.14 -2.30 -17.27
CA LEU A 32 11.51 -1.49 -18.42
C LEU A 32 11.97 -0.12 -17.92
N ASN A 33 13.17 0.27 -18.31
CA ASN A 33 13.56 1.68 -18.30
C ASN A 33 12.75 2.35 -19.41
N ILE A 34 11.96 3.35 -19.05
CA ILE A 34 10.91 3.89 -19.93
C ILE A 34 11.55 4.63 -21.11
N PRO A 35 11.28 4.19 -22.34
CA PRO A 35 10.69 5.12 -23.30
C PRO A 35 9.37 4.56 -23.84
N TYR A 36 8.29 5.15 -23.32
CA TYR A 36 6.97 5.31 -23.94
C TYR A 36 6.39 4.13 -24.74
N SER A 37 5.62 3.29 -24.05
CA SER A 37 4.61 2.41 -24.67
C SER A 37 3.35 2.38 -23.80
N PRO A 38 2.53 3.46 -23.86
CA PRO A 38 1.32 3.58 -23.05
C PRO A 38 0.38 2.39 -23.25
N GLY A 39 -0.21 1.89 -22.15
CA GLY A 39 -1.14 0.76 -22.17
C GLY A 39 -0.50 -0.62 -22.35
N LEU A 40 0.82 -0.72 -22.56
CA LEU A 40 1.53 -2.00 -22.73
C LEU A 40 2.33 -2.43 -21.50
N ALA A 41 2.51 -1.54 -20.53
CA ALA A 41 3.25 -1.79 -19.31
C ALA A 41 2.55 -1.09 -18.14
N ASP A 42 2.72 -1.66 -16.95
CA ASP A 42 2.20 -1.11 -15.70
C ASP A 42 3.20 -0.08 -15.12
N PRO A 43 2.89 1.23 -15.15
CA PRO A 43 3.78 2.23 -14.59
C PRO A 43 3.73 2.20 -13.05
N SER A 44 4.90 2.26 -12.42
CA SER A 44 5.03 2.28 -10.97
C SER A 44 5.96 3.41 -10.49
N ALA A 45 5.68 3.90 -9.28
CA ALA A 45 6.46 4.92 -8.60
C ALA A 45 6.55 4.58 -7.11
N TYR A 46 7.60 5.07 -6.45
CA TYR A 46 7.68 5.02 -5.00
C TYR A 46 6.75 6.07 -4.40
N VAL A 47 6.16 5.74 -3.26
CA VAL A 47 5.26 6.65 -2.53
C VAL A 47 6.10 7.61 -1.69
N ASP A 48 5.88 8.91 -1.87
CA ASP A 48 6.39 9.94 -0.96
C ASP A 48 5.43 10.16 0.21
N PHE A 49 5.67 9.43 1.30
CA PHE A 49 4.84 9.52 2.51
C PHE A 49 4.96 10.87 3.23
N ALA A 50 6.06 11.61 3.08
CA ALA A 50 6.22 12.91 3.70
C ALA A 50 5.26 13.93 3.06
N SER A 51 5.18 13.93 1.72
CA SER A 51 4.22 14.76 0.99
C SER A 51 2.77 14.39 1.28
N ILE A 52 2.45 13.10 1.44
CA ILE A 52 1.10 12.65 1.86
C ILE A 52 0.75 13.16 3.24
N ARG A 53 1.65 12.99 4.22
CA ARG A 53 1.46 13.45 5.59
C ARG A 53 1.19 14.95 5.61
N HIS A 54 2.07 15.73 4.98
CA HIS A 54 1.93 17.18 4.92
C HIS A 54 0.59 17.59 4.31
N SER A 55 0.20 16.97 3.18
CA SER A 55 -1.07 17.26 2.52
C SER A 55 -2.28 16.90 3.39
N ALA A 56 -2.19 15.91 4.27
CA ALA A 56 -3.28 15.52 5.16
C ALA A 56 -3.41 16.48 6.36
N GLU A 57 -2.29 16.91 6.94
CA GLU A 57 -2.25 17.90 8.03
C GLU A 57 -2.76 19.28 7.58
N GLU A 58 -2.53 19.67 6.32
CA GLU A 58 -3.03 20.93 5.76
C GLU A 58 -4.57 21.00 5.65
N VAL A 59 -5.28 19.86 5.60
CA VAL A 59 -6.73 19.84 5.38
C VAL A 59 -7.50 20.29 6.63
N SER A 60 -7.03 19.92 7.83
CA SER A 60 -7.70 20.27 9.09
C SER A 60 -6.81 19.98 10.30
N GLU A 61 -6.85 20.88 11.28
CA GLU A 61 -6.21 20.69 12.61
C GLU A 61 -6.77 19.49 13.39
N HIS A 62 -7.89 18.90 12.96
CA HIS A 62 -8.49 17.71 13.59
C HIS A 62 -7.99 16.38 13.01
N ILE A 63 -7.07 16.41 12.05
CA ILE A 63 -6.46 15.21 11.49
C ILE A 63 -5.12 14.96 12.17
N SER A 64 -4.99 13.80 12.80
CA SER A 64 -3.72 13.29 13.30
C SER A 64 -3.15 12.27 12.31
N VAL A 65 -1.94 12.50 11.82
CA VAL A 65 -1.22 11.54 10.97
C VAL A 65 -0.21 10.79 11.82
N TYR A 66 -0.28 9.46 11.77
CA TYR A 66 0.75 8.59 12.35
C TYR A 66 1.76 8.26 11.26
N ASP A 67 3.05 8.44 11.56
CA ASP A 67 4.14 8.28 10.59
C ASP A 67 4.13 6.89 9.93
N PRO A 68 4.63 6.79 8.68
CA PRO A 68 4.74 5.51 8.01
C PRO A 68 5.65 4.57 8.81
N ILE A 69 5.14 3.37 9.06
CA ILE A 69 5.89 2.25 9.62
C ILE A 69 6.17 1.24 8.52
N THR A 70 7.24 0.45 8.67
CA THR A 70 7.51 -0.62 7.72
C THR A 70 6.41 -1.68 7.80
N GLN A 71 6.12 -2.31 6.66
CA GLN A 71 5.12 -3.38 6.61
C GLN A 71 5.47 -4.52 7.57
N SER A 72 6.75 -4.92 7.64
CA SER A 72 7.20 -5.98 8.55
C SER A 72 6.92 -5.64 10.02
N TRP A 73 7.14 -4.40 10.42
CA TRP A 73 6.87 -3.96 11.79
C TRP A 73 5.37 -3.95 12.09
N PHE A 74 4.55 -3.41 11.16
CA PHE A 74 3.10 -3.43 11.29
C PHE A 74 2.55 -4.86 11.40
N LEU A 75 2.98 -5.76 10.52
CA LEU A 75 2.51 -7.14 10.50
C LEU A 75 2.98 -7.92 11.74
N GLY A 76 4.20 -7.66 12.22
CA GLY A 76 4.70 -8.19 13.48
C GLY A 76 3.86 -7.73 14.67
N PHE A 77 3.54 -6.43 14.75
CA PHE A 77 2.64 -5.88 15.77
C PHE A 77 1.24 -6.50 15.69
N ARG A 78 0.75 -6.74 14.47
CA ARG A 78 -0.53 -7.43 14.20
C ARG A 78 -0.45 -8.95 14.37
N ARG A 79 0.66 -9.47 14.91
CA ARG A 79 0.83 -10.88 15.25
C ARG A 79 0.57 -11.81 14.06
N ILE A 80 1.00 -11.41 12.86
CA ILE A 80 0.81 -12.22 11.65
C ILE A 80 1.35 -13.66 11.83
N ASN A 81 2.44 -13.81 12.59
CA ASN A 81 3.03 -15.12 12.88
C ASN A 81 2.07 -16.06 13.61
N PHE A 82 1.19 -15.55 14.49
CA PHE A 82 0.17 -16.39 15.14
C PHE A 82 -0.84 -16.91 14.12
N GLY A 83 -1.23 -16.08 13.16
CA GLY A 83 -2.10 -16.52 12.06
C GLY A 83 -1.42 -17.56 11.18
N VAL A 84 -0.15 -17.34 10.83
CA VAL A 84 0.65 -18.31 10.07
C VAL A 84 0.79 -19.63 10.82
N GLU A 85 1.10 -19.59 12.12
CA GLU A 85 1.21 -20.78 12.96
C GLU A 85 -0.12 -21.54 13.06
N ALA A 86 -1.25 -20.84 13.24
CA ALA A 86 -2.56 -21.47 13.27
C ALA A 86 -2.88 -22.20 11.96
N LEU A 87 -2.64 -21.54 10.82
CA LEU A 87 -2.86 -22.14 9.50
C LEU A 87 -1.97 -23.37 9.27
N LEU A 88 -0.71 -23.34 9.71
CA LEU A 88 0.19 -24.49 9.62
C LEU A 88 -0.26 -25.67 10.49
N GLN A 89 -0.91 -25.41 11.63
CA GLN A 89 -1.49 -26.49 12.45
C GLN A 89 -2.73 -27.10 11.79
N GLU A 90 -3.60 -26.27 11.21
CA GLU A 90 -4.77 -26.74 10.46
C GLU A 90 -4.36 -27.61 9.27
N GLU A 91 -3.36 -27.18 8.49
CA GLU A 91 -2.83 -27.96 7.37
C GLU A 91 -2.26 -29.31 7.81
N LYS A 92 -1.50 -29.36 8.91
CA LYS A 92 -0.97 -30.62 9.46
C LYS A 92 -2.10 -31.59 9.85
N VAL A 93 -3.15 -31.07 10.48
CA VAL A 93 -4.32 -31.88 10.86
C VAL A 93 -5.03 -32.40 9.60
N GLU A 94 -5.15 -31.58 8.56
CA GLU A 94 -5.81 -31.97 7.32
C GLU A 94 -5.00 -32.98 6.49
N ALA A 95 -3.67 -32.81 6.41
CA ALA A 95 -2.76 -33.77 5.78
C ALA A 95 -2.83 -35.15 6.46
N GLN A 96 -2.90 -35.19 7.79
CA GLN A 96 -3.09 -36.43 8.56
C GLN A 96 -4.43 -37.12 8.27
N LYS A 97 -5.52 -36.36 8.10
CA LYS A 97 -6.84 -36.92 7.77
C LYS A 97 -6.92 -37.47 6.35
N THR A 98 -6.22 -36.83 5.42
CA THR A 98 -6.28 -37.16 3.99
C THR A 98 -5.23 -38.20 3.56
N GLY A 99 -4.28 -38.53 4.43
CA GLY A 99 -3.28 -39.58 4.20
C GLY A 99 -2.14 -39.17 3.26
N TYR A 100 -2.04 -37.89 2.92
CA TYR A 100 -0.89 -37.32 2.24
C TYR A 100 0.24 -37.11 3.27
N CYS A 101 0.94 -38.19 3.61
CA CYS A 101 2.22 -38.14 4.33
C CYS A 101 3.39 -37.96 3.36
#